data_AF-A0A7V3AFW6-F1
#
_entry.id   AF-A0A7V3AFW6-F1
#
_cell.length_a   1.000
_cell.length_b   1.000
_cell.length_c   1.000
_cell.angle_alpha   90.00
_cell.angle_beta   90.00
_cell.angle_gamma   90.00
#
_symmetry.space_group_name_H-M   'P 1'
#
loop_
_entity.id
_entity.type
_entity.pdbx_description
1 polymer ?
#
loop_
_entity_poly.entity_id
_entity_poly.type
_entity_poly.pdbx_seq_one_letter_code
_entity_poly.pdbx_strand_id
1 'polypeptide(L)'
;MAKGQFLTPHQQGIVKRYYQNKDTLATQKLGEIVSELYLLQAEKPDSKKAERLWKSAQTALLNAGANKVRVERVVAERDLKGLAELLNAIF
;
A
#
# COMPACT_ATOMS: atom_id res chain seq x y z
N MET A 1 -8.72 -5.23 -35.36
CA MET A 1 -9.85 -4.91 -34.47
C MET A 1 -9.41 -5.17 -33.03
N ALA A 2 -9.44 -4.16 -32.16
CA ALA A 2 -9.04 -4.32 -30.76
C ALA A 2 -10.02 -5.26 -30.06
N LYS A 3 -9.51 -6.33 -29.42
CA LYS A 3 -10.32 -7.26 -28.62
C LYS A 3 -10.88 -6.48 -27.43
N GLY A 4 -12.14 -6.05 -27.53
CA GLY A 4 -12.89 -5.48 -26.42
C GLY A 4 -12.90 -6.50 -25.29
N GLN A 5 -12.14 -6.22 -24.24
CA GLN A 5 -11.99 -7.12 -23.11
C GLN A 5 -13.23 -6.99 -22.22
N PHE A 6 -14.34 -7.56 -22.69
CA PHE A 6 -15.58 -7.62 -21.93
C PHE A 6 -15.38 -8.63 -20.79
N LEU A 7 -15.30 -8.12 -19.57
CA LEU A 7 -15.26 -8.95 -18.37
C LEU A 7 -16.56 -9.79 -18.31
N THR A 8 -16.43 -11.10 -18.08
CA THR A 8 -17.60 -11.98 -17.89
C THR A 8 -18.42 -11.52 -16.66
N PRO A 9 -19.71 -11.87 -16.55
CA PRO A 9 -20.53 -11.47 -15.39
C PRO A 9 -19.89 -11.82 -14.04
N HIS A 10 -19.19 -12.97 -13.99
CA HIS A 10 -18.40 -13.38 -12.83
C HIS A 10 -17.20 -12.44 -12.56
N GLN A 11 -16.43 -12.09 -13.60
CA GLN A 11 -15.29 -11.17 -13.48
C GLN A 11 -15.73 -9.75 -13.08
N GLN A 12 -16.86 -9.26 -13.61
CA GLN A 12 -17.45 -7.99 -13.19
C GLN A 12 -17.81 -7.99 -11.70
N GLY A 13 -18.37 -9.11 -11.21
CA GLY A 13 -18.65 -9.31 -9.78
C GLY A 13 -17.39 -9.23 -8.91
N ILE A 14 -16.28 -9.83 -9.36
CA ILE A 14 -14.99 -9.75 -8.67
C ILE A 14 -14.47 -8.31 -8.63
N VAL A 15 -14.47 -7.60 -9.77
CA VAL A 15 -14.02 -6.20 -9.85
C VAL A 15 -14.89 -5.30 -8.97
N LYS A 16 -16.20 -5.48 -8.98
CA LYS A 16 -17.13 -4.72 -8.12
C LYS A 16 -16.84 -4.94 -6.64
N ARG A 17 -16.69 -6.20 -6.20
CA ARG A 17 -16.36 -6.53 -4.81
C ARG A 17 -15.00 -5.96 -4.40
N TYR A 18 -14.04 -5.97 -5.30
CA TYR A 18 -12.73 -5.34 -5.07
C TYR A 18 -12.90 -3.84 -4.77
N TYR A 19 -13.59 -3.07 -5.61
CA TYR A 19 -13.80 -1.64 -5.36
C TYR A 19 -14.69 -1.36 -4.13
N GLN A 20 -15.66 -2.22 -3.85
CA GLN A 20 -16.51 -2.11 -2.66
C GLN A 20 -15.74 -2.30 -1.34
N ASN A 21 -14.67 -3.10 -1.36
CA ASN A 21 -13.86 -3.38 -0.17
C ASN A 21 -12.44 -2.82 -0.30
N LYS A 22 -12.18 -1.96 -1.30
CA LYS A 22 -10.84 -1.52 -1.67
C LYS A 22 -10.15 -0.82 -0.51
N ASP A 23 -10.89 0.00 0.22
CA ASP A 23 -10.36 0.74 1.35
C ASP A 23 -9.96 -0.21 2.48
N THR A 24 -10.85 -1.11 2.91
CA THR A 24 -10.56 -2.14 3.92
C THR A 24 -9.36 -3.02 3.55
N LEU A 25 -9.30 -3.48 2.28
CA LEU A 25 -8.20 -4.28 1.76
C LEU A 25 -6.89 -3.48 1.74
N ALA A 26 -6.94 -2.18 1.42
CA ALA A 26 -5.79 -1.30 1.43
C ALA A 26 -5.28 -1.04 2.86
N THR A 27 -6.17 -0.81 3.84
CA THR A 27 -5.81 -0.64 5.25
C THR A 27 -5.13 -1.88 5.80
N GLN A 28 -5.73 -3.07 5.60
CA GLN A 28 -5.16 -4.34 6.08
C GLN A 28 -3.77 -4.57 5.49
N LYS A 29 -3.64 -4.44 4.16
CA LYS A 29 -2.37 -4.65 3.47
C LYS A 29 -1.30 -3.64 3.89
N LEU A 30 -1.65 -2.37 4.11
CA LEU A 30 -0.71 -1.38 4.61
C LEU A 30 -0.29 -1.67 6.05
N GLY A 31 -1.21 -2.12 6.92
CA GLY A 31 -0.89 -2.54 8.28
C GLY A 31 0.07 -3.72 8.34
N GLU A 32 -0.10 -4.70 7.43
CA GLU A 32 0.84 -5.81 7.25
C GLU A 32 2.23 -5.31 6.84
N ILE A 33 2.29 -4.39 5.85
CA ILE A 33 3.56 -3.81 5.39
C ILE A 33 4.28 -3.07 6.52
N VAL A 34 3.57 -2.24 7.30
CA VAL A 34 4.15 -1.50 8.44
C VAL A 34 4.70 -2.48 9.48
N SER A 35 3.94 -3.54 9.81
CA SER A 35 4.37 -4.55 10.77
C SER A 35 5.61 -5.31 10.30
N GLU A 36 5.66 -5.67 9.02
CA GLU A 36 6.80 -6.37 8.44
C GLU A 36 8.05 -5.48 8.35
N LEU A 37 7.87 -4.20 8.02
CA LEU A 37 8.95 -3.21 8.07
C LEU A 37 9.48 -3.03 9.49
N TYR A 38 8.61 -3.02 10.51
CA TYR A 38 9.02 -2.93 11.91
C TYR A 38 9.94 -4.10 12.31
N LEU A 39 9.58 -5.33 11.94
CA LEU A 39 10.41 -6.52 12.19
C LEU A 39 11.74 -6.44 11.42
N LEU A 40 11.70 -6.07 10.15
CA LEU A 40 12.91 -5.96 9.32
C LEU A 40 13.85 -4.84 9.78
N GLN A 41 13.34 -3.77 10.39
CA GLN A 41 14.20 -2.70 10.89
C GLN A 41 15.09 -3.18 12.04
N ALA A 42 14.61 -4.13 12.87
CA ALA A 42 15.39 -4.72 13.95
C ALA A 42 16.42 -5.76 13.46
N GLU A 43 16.09 -6.52 12.41
CA GLU A 43 16.94 -7.64 11.96
C GLU A 43 17.82 -7.31 10.75
N LYS A 44 17.24 -6.72 9.69
CA LYS A 44 17.85 -6.53 8.36
C LYS A 44 17.28 -5.28 7.66
N PRO A 45 17.59 -4.07 8.16
CA PRO A 45 17.00 -2.82 7.67
C PRO A 45 17.28 -2.55 6.18
N ASP A 46 18.45 -2.96 5.69
CA ASP A 46 18.87 -2.74 4.29
C ASP A 46 18.56 -3.93 3.36
N SER A 47 17.62 -4.79 3.76
CA SER A 47 17.25 -5.93 2.93
C SER A 47 16.48 -5.49 1.67
N LYS A 48 16.70 -6.20 0.55
CA LYS A 48 15.88 -6.05 -0.68
C LYS A 48 14.38 -6.20 -0.41
N LYS A 49 14.02 -6.94 0.65
CA LYS A 49 12.64 -7.09 1.11
C LYS A 49 12.12 -5.80 1.72
N ALA A 50 12.87 -5.18 2.64
CA ALA A 50 12.53 -3.87 3.20
C ALA A 50 12.34 -2.81 2.10
N GLU A 51 13.25 -2.76 1.11
CA GLU A 51 13.12 -1.83 -0.03
C GLU A 51 11.79 -2.01 -0.80
N ARG A 52 11.41 -3.26 -1.10
CA ARG A 52 10.16 -3.59 -1.78
C ARG A 52 8.94 -3.20 -0.96
N LEU A 53 9.00 -3.41 0.35
CA LEU A 53 7.92 -3.06 1.27
C LEU A 53 7.72 -1.55 1.35
N TRP A 54 8.80 -0.77 1.46
CA TRP A 54 8.74 0.69 1.41
C TRP A 54 8.15 1.22 0.09
N LYS A 55 8.56 0.65 -1.06
CA LYS A 55 7.95 1.00 -2.37
C LYS A 55 6.47 0.64 -2.43
N SER A 56 6.09 -0.50 -1.84
CA SER A 56 4.69 -0.94 -1.78
C SER A 56 3.86 -0.03 -0.89
N ALA A 57 4.39 0.37 0.28
CA ALA A 57 3.76 1.32 1.19
C ALA A 57 3.54 2.68 0.52
N GLN A 58 4.57 3.21 -0.15
CA GLN A 58 4.49 4.44 -0.92
C GLN A 58 3.35 4.38 -1.95
N THR A 59 3.32 3.33 -2.77
CA THR A 59 2.32 3.16 -3.82
C THR A 59 0.91 3.08 -3.25
N ALA A 60 0.72 2.31 -2.17
CA ALA A 60 -0.57 2.14 -1.53
C ALA A 60 -1.08 3.44 -0.88
N LEU A 61 -0.21 4.19 -0.19
CA LEU A 61 -0.57 5.49 0.40
C LEU A 61 -0.96 6.52 -0.67
N LEU A 62 -0.18 6.62 -1.75
CA LEU A 62 -0.51 7.54 -2.86
C LEU A 62 -1.84 7.17 -3.52
N ASN A 63 -2.11 5.87 -3.72
CA ASN A 63 -3.36 5.38 -4.29
C ASN A 63 -4.57 5.60 -3.37
N ALA A 64 -4.33 5.73 -2.06
CA ALA A 64 -5.34 6.06 -1.06
C ALA A 64 -5.52 7.58 -0.86
N GLY A 65 -4.81 8.41 -1.64
CA GLY A 65 -4.96 9.87 -1.60
C GLY A 65 -4.09 10.58 -0.55
N ALA A 66 -3.08 9.90 0.00
CA ALA A 66 -2.13 10.52 0.92
C ALA A 66 -1.41 11.72 0.31
N ASN A 67 -1.02 12.69 1.15
CA ASN A 67 -0.19 13.80 0.70
C ASN A 67 1.16 13.29 0.16
N LYS A 68 1.38 13.47 -1.15
CA LYS A 68 2.56 12.96 -1.86
C LYS A 68 3.89 13.42 -1.25
N VAL A 69 4.02 14.70 -0.92
CA VAL A 69 5.25 15.27 -0.35
C VAL A 69 5.57 14.60 0.99
N ARG A 70 4.56 14.41 1.85
CA ARG A 70 4.73 13.75 3.15
C ARG A 70 5.11 12.28 2.98
N VAL A 71 4.47 11.57 2.06
CA VAL A 71 4.80 10.16 1.76
C VAL A 71 6.25 10.03 1.26
N GLU A 72 6.66 10.85 0.30
CA GLU A 72 8.02 10.81 -0.25
C GLU A 72 9.08 11.07 0.81
N ARG A 73 8.85 12.06 1.69
CA ARG A 73 9.76 12.35 2.81
C ARG A 73 9.89 11.15 3.76
N VAL A 74 8.76 10.61 4.21
CA VAL A 74 8.71 9.45 5.13
C VAL A 74 9.43 8.22 4.54
N VAL A 75 9.20 7.94 3.24
CA VAL A 75 9.82 6.80 2.56
C VAL A 75 11.32 7.01 2.37
N ALA A 76 11.75 8.23 2.05
CA ALA A 76 13.17 8.57 1.89
C ALA A 76 13.93 8.49 3.21
N GLU A 77 13.34 8.98 4.30
CA GLU A 77 13.90 8.95 5.65
C GLU A 77 13.80 7.58 6.32
N ARG A 78 13.08 6.62 5.70
CA ARG A 78 12.74 5.32 6.29
C ARG A 78 12.07 5.47 7.67
N ASP A 79 11.25 6.50 7.82
CA ASP A 79 10.58 6.85 9.07
C ASP A 79 9.34 5.97 9.29
N LEU A 80 9.52 4.88 10.03
CA LEU A 80 8.45 3.93 10.34
C LEU A 80 7.32 4.55 11.16
N LYS A 81 7.64 5.51 12.04
CA LYS A 81 6.65 6.23 12.84
C LYS A 81 5.80 7.14 11.95
N GLY A 82 6.45 7.93 11.11
CA GLY A 82 5.77 8.78 10.13
C GLY A 82 4.90 7.98 9.15
N LEU A 83 5.31 6.75 8.80
CA LEU A 83 4.52 5.84 7.97
C LEU A 83 3.24 5.37 8.68
N ALA A 84 3.33 5.00 9.96
CA ALA A 84 2.18 4.60 10.76
C ALA A 84 1.21 5.76 10.99
N GLU A 85 1.70 6.97 11.22
CA GLU A 85 0.86 8.17 11.32
C GLU A 85 0.12 8.49 10.02
N LEU A 86 0.78 8.31 8.87
CA LEU A 86 0.15 8.47 7.56
C LEU A 86 -0.96 7.44 7.35
N LEU A 87 -0.75 6.19 7.78
CA LEU A 87 -1.76 5.14 7.72
C LEU A 87 -3.02 5.52 8.52
N ASN A 88 -2.85 5.94 9.77
CA ASN A 88 -3.94 6.34 10.67
C ASN A 88 -4.67 7.61 10.23
N ALA A 89 -4.07 8.44 9.37
CA ALA A 89 -4.69 9.65 8.87
C ALA A 89 -5.61 9.41 7.65
N ILE A 90 -5.44 8.27 6.97
CA ILE A 90 -6.14 7.94 5.72
C ILE A 90 -7.31 6.99 5.97
N PHE A 91 -7.22 6.15 6.99
CA PHE A 91 -8.24 5.16 7.37
C PHE A 91 -8.63 5.34 8.84
#